data_AF-A0A2N5KT51-F1
#
_entry.id   AF-A0A2N5KT51-F1
#
_cell.length_a   1.000
_cell.length_b   1.000
_cell.length_c   1.000
_cell.angle_alpha   90.00
_cell.angle_beta   90.00
_cell.angle_gamma   90.00
#
_symmetry.space_group_name_H-M   'P 1'
#
loop_
_entity.id
_entity.type
_entity.pdbx_description
1 polymer ?
#
loop_
_entity_poly.entity_id
_entity_poly.type
_entity_poly.pdbx_seq_one_letter_code
_entity_poly.pdbx_strand_id
1 'polypeptide(L)'
;MIEASVRIGAADVGAGMHGLLHPVLRRHAIARRGGAHGPELMHITLRDGTEVLPVFTSETAAGDFLVSGDLSEGWYARECCGGEFVSLLLGLYAGIDGVLIDPVHGNPVDGYVPENFMHWKSFVGHLLGDGQGAPVRPVPHGATLAGDP
;
A
#
# COMPACT_ATOMS: atom_id res chain seq x y z
N MET A 1 6.27 -44.97 9.18
CA MET A 1 5.58 -44.39 10.35
C MET A 1 6.34 -43.10 10.65
N ILE A 2 5.92 -41.95 10.10
CA ILE A 2 4.87 -41.07 10.63
C ILE A 2 4.21 -40.32 9.47
N GLU A 3 2.88 -40.35 9.41
CA GLU A 3 2.02 -39.69 8.42
C GLU A 3 1.83 -38.20 8.74
N ALA A 4 1.79 -37.36 7.70
CA ALA A 4 1.37 -35.97 7.80
C ALA A 4 -0.11 -35.88 8.18
N SER A 5 -0.47 -34.95 9.06
CA SER A 5 -1.85 -34.64 9.38
C SER A 5 -2.03 -33.13 9.46
N VAL A 6 -2.31 -32.52 8.31
CA VAL A 6 -2.97 -31.22 8.23
C VAL A 6 -4.46 -31.47 8.37
N ARG A 7 -5.07 -30.91 9.42
CA ARG A 7 -6.52 -30.79 9.54
C ARG A 7 -6.82 -29.35 9.95
N ILE A 8 -7.18 -28.51 8.99
CA ILE A 8 -7.85 -27.24 9.28
C ILE A 8 -9.34 -27.51 9.02
N GLY A 9 -10.08 -27.68 10.12
CA GLY A 9 -11.53 -27.83 10.10
C GLY A 9 -12.18 -26.49 9.76
N ALA A 10 -13.08 -26.52 8.78
CA ALA A 10 -13.94 -25.41 8.41
C ALA A 10 -15.25 -25.44 9.22
N ALA A 11 -15.69 -24.24 9.58
CA ALA A 11 -17.05 -23.77 9.89
C ALA A 11 -17.78 -24.32 11.14
N ASP A 12 -18.23 -23.41 12.01
CA ASP A 12 -19.63 -22.95 11.96
C ASP A 12 -19.85 -21.63 12.74
N VAL A 13 -20.87 -20.90 12.28
CA VAL A 13 -21.20 -19.49 12.47
C VAL A 13 -21.91 -19.23 13.81
N GLY A 14 -21.34 -18.35 14.62
CA GLY A 14 -22.03 -17.69 15.73
C GLY A 14 -22.35 -16.25 15.38
N ALA A 15 -23.61 -15.99 15.03
CA ALA A 15 -24.14 -14.66 14.77
C ALA A 15 -24.14 -13.79 16.04
N GLY A 16 -23.63 -12.55 15.92
CA GLY A 16 -23.81 -11.51 16.92
C GLY A 16 -22.61 -10.57 17.01
N MET A 17 -22.86 -9.27 16.76
CA MET A 17 -21.94 -8.14 16.88
C MET A 17 -21.08 -7.83 15.65
N HIS A 18 -21.70 -7.38 14.55
CA HIS A 18 -20.99 -6.60 13.52
C HIS A 18 -20.75 -5.18 14.05
N GLY A 19 -19.92 -5.04 15.09
CA GLY A 19 -19.02 -3.90 15.09
C GLY A 19 -18.15 -4.10 13.85
N LEU A 20 -18.21 -3.18 12.89
CA LEU A 20 -17.50 -3.26 11.61
C LEU A 20 -16.01 -3.50 11.87
N LEU A 21 -15.61 -4.77 11.95
CA LEU A 21 -14.23 -5.20 11.80
C LEU A 21 -13.93 -4.97 10.33
N HIS A 22 -13.70 -3.70 9.95
CA HIS A 22 -13.08 -3.39 8.70
C HIS A 22 -11.84 -4.28 8.63
N PRO A 23 -11.70 -5.15 7.61
CA PRO A 23 -10.51 -5.96 7.48
C PRO A 23 -9.34 -5.00 7.54
N VAL A 24 -8.52 -5.15 8.58
CA VAL A 24 -7.43 -4.23 8.87
C VAL A 24 -6.43 -4.44 7.74
N LEU A 25 -6.48 -3.56 6.72
CA LEU A 25 -5.56 -3.61 5.60
C LEU A 25 -4.14 -3.49 6.18
N ARG A 26 -3.37 -4.56 6.03
CA ARG A 26 -1.96 -4.60 6.43
C ARG A 26 -1.12 -4.28 5.23
N ARG A 27 -0.17 -3.37 5.41
CA ARG A 27 0.84 -3.05 4.42
C ARG A 27 2.19 -2.97 5.11
N HIS A 28 3.25 -3.09 4.33
CA HIS A 28 4.61 -2.99 4.85
C HIS A 28 5.19 -1.64 4.47
N ALA A 29 6.02 -1.09 5.34
CA ALA A 29 6.83 0.09 5.05
C ALA A 29 8.30 -0.25 5.32
N ILE A 30 9.21 0.54 4.77
CA ILE A 30 10.62 0.48 5.15
C ILE A 30 10.82 1.41 6.35
N ALA A 31 11.30 0.84 7.44
CA ALA A 31 11.52 1.54 8.69
C ALA A 31 12.98 1.42 9.13
N ARG A 32 13.46 2.42 9.85
CA ARG A 32 14.68 2.38 10.63
C ARG A 32 14.32 2.64 12.08
N ARG A 33 15.11 2.08 12.99
CA ARG A 33 14.97 2.40 14.41
C ARG A 33 15.29 3.89 14.60
N GLY A 34 14.25 4.71 14.78
CA GLY A 34 14.43 6.10 15.16
C GLY A 34 14.77 6.21 16.65
N GLY A 35 15.23 7.40 17.05
CA GLY A 35 15.58 7.70 18.44
C GLY A 35 14.34 7.86 19.32
N ALA A 36 14.26 8.96 20.08
CA ALA A 36 13.18 9.20 21.05
C ALA A 36 11.77 9.31 20.44
N HIS A 37 11.64 9.41 19.11
CA HIS A 37 10.37 9.67 18.41
C HIS A 37 9.70 8.43 17.81
N GLY A 38 10.25 7.23 18.06
CA GLY A 38 9.74 5.99 17.50
C GLY A 38 10.39 5.64 16.15
N PRO A 39 9.85 4.66 15.40
CA PRO A 39 10.43 4.22 14.13
C PRO A 39 10.34 5.33 13.07
N GLU A 40 11.43 5.50 12.33
CA GLU A 40 11.49 6.40 11.19
C GLU A 40 11.17 5.60 9.92
N LEU A 41 10.09 5.94 9.24
CA LEU A 41 9.78 5.44 7.91
C LEU A 41 10.56 6.16 6.83
N MET A 42 11.00 5.38 5.86
CA MET A 42 11.64 5.86 4.65
C MET A 42 10.63 6.64 3.81
N HIS A 43 11.06 7.78 3.31
CA HIS A 43 10.38 8.56 2.27
C HIS A 43 11.40 8.89 1.18
N ILE A 44 10.91 9.13 -0.02
CA ILE A 44 11.71 9.38 -1.21
C ILE A 44 11.23 10.70 -1.82
N THR A 45 12.18 11.57 -2.13
CA THR A 45 11.93 12.74 -2.96
C THR A 45 12.02 12.35 -4.43
N LEU A 46 10.92 12.52 -5.17
CA LEU A 46 10.91 12.36 -6.62
C LEU A 46 11.65 13.52 -7.29
N ARG A 47 11.95 13.39 -8.59
CA ARG A 47 12.70 14.42 -9.36
C ARG A 47 12.03 15.79 -9.36
N ASP A 48 10.71 15.83 -9.27
CA ASP A 48 9.91 17.06 -9.24
C ASP A 48 9.76 17.65 -7.83
N GLY A 49 10.42 17.06 -6.82
CA GLY A 49 10.34 17.47 -5.42
C GLY A 49 9.17 16.86 -4.66
N THR A 50 8.37 15.99 -5.29
CA THR A 50 7.26 15.29 -4.63
C THR A 50 7.81 14.33 -3.58
N GLU A 51 7.35 14.46 -2.34
CA GLU A 51 7.72 13.61 -1.22
C GLU A 51 6.76 12.43 -1.10
N VAL A 52 7.28 11.21 -1.21
CA VAL A 52 6.45 10.00 -1.23
C VAL A 52 6.92 8.94 -0.27
N LEU A 53 5.97 8.20 0.32
CA LEU A 53 6.26 7.08 1.22
C LEU A 53 6.08 5.74 0.50
N PRO A 54 7.14 4.92 0.37
CA PRO A 54 7.04 3.56 -0.16
C PRO A 54 6.21 2.65 0.75
N VAL A 55 5.17 2.06 0.19
CA VAL A 55 4.27 1.12 0.86
C VAL A 55 4.21 -0.16 0.05
N PHE A 56 4.35 -1.30 0.71
CA PHE A 56 4.42 -2.60 0.05
C PHE A 56 3.22 -3.47 0.43
N THR A 57 2.70 -4.21 -0.53
CA THR A 57 1.63 -5.18 -0.32
C THR A 57 2.10 -6.43 0.41
N SER A 58 3.41 -6.72 0.35
CA SER A 58 4.01 -7.91 0.97
C SER A 58 5.37 -7.61 1.60
N GLU A 59 5.73 -8.42 2.59
CA GLU A 59 7.07 -8.39 3.19
C GLU A 59 8.15 -8.72 2.16
N THR A 60 7.87 -9.65 1.24
CA THR A 60 8.78 -10.01 0.13
C THR A 60 9.10 -8.81 -0.74
N ALA A 61 8.09 -8.06 -1.19
CA ALA A 61 8.31 -6.86 -2.01
C ALA A 61 9.13 -5.79 -1.26
N ALA A 62 8.87 -5.62 0.04
CA ALA A 62 9.67 -4.73 0.88
C ALA A 62 11.13 -5.22 1.02
N GLY A 63 11.34 -6.53 1.16
CA GLY A 63 12.66 -7.15 1.22
C GLY A 63 13.45 -6.99 -0.08
N ASP A 64 12.80 -7.25 -1.22
CA ASP A 64 13.41 -7.07 -2.55
C ASP A 64 13.82 -5.62 -2.78
N PHE A 65 12.99 -4.67 -2.31
CA PHE A 65 13.32 -3.25 -2.33
C PHE A 65 14.57 -2.95 -1.48
N LEU A 66 14.62 -3.42 -0.23
CA LEU A 66 15.78 -3.23 0.64
C LEU A 66 17.08 -3.75 0.02
N VAL A 67 17.05 -4.93 -0.60
CA VAL A 67 18.23 -5.56 -1.21
C VAL A 67 18.70 -4.81 -2.46
N SER A 68 17.76 -4.30 -3.27
CA SER A 68 18.09 -3.63 -4.54
C SER A 68 18.46 -2.16 -4.40
N GLY A 69 18.12 -1.52 -3.28
CA GLY A 69 18.36 -0.10 -3.06
C GLY A 69 19.72 0.33 -2.55
N ASP A 70 20.62 -0.62 -2.26
CA ASP A 70 21.89 -0.38 -1.54
C ASP A 70 21.67 0.51 -0.29
N LEU A 71 20.54 0.29 0.39
CA LEU A 71 20.15 1.07 1.55
C LEU A 71 21.10 0.73 2.71
N SER A 72 21.54 1.76 3.44
CA SER A 72 22.53 1.60 4.52
C SER A 72 22.06 0.66 5.63
N GLU A 73 23.00 0.18 6.44
CA GLU A 73 22.71 -0.66 7.60
C GLU A 73 21.65 -0.02 8.53
N GLY A 74 20.60 -0.77 8.88
CA GLY A 74 19.58 -0.37 9.85
C GLY A 74 18.15 -0.17 9.31
N TRP A 75 17.94 -0.22 7.99
CA TRP A 75 16.60 -0.28 7.40
C TRP A 75 16.04 -1.71 7.42
N TYR A 76 14.76 -1.86 7.70
CA TYR A 76 14.06 -3.13 7.77
C TYR A 76 12.60 -3.00 7.33
N ALA A 77 12.01 -4.11 6.85
CA ALA A 77 10.60 -4.16 6.52
C ALA A 77 9.76 -4.20 7.81
N ARG A 78 8.76 -3.32 7.91
CA ARG A 78 7.85 -3.23 9.05
C ARG A 78 6.41 -3.37 8.59
N GLU A 79 5.71 -4.39 9.09
CA GLU A 79 4.26 -4.47 8.95
C GLU A 79 3.59 -3.33 9.73
N CYS A 80 2.65 -2.65 9.09
CA CYS A 80 1.85 -1.58 9.66
C CYS A 80 0.39 -1.83 9.33
N CYS A 81 -0.50 -1.63 10.31
CA CYS A 81 -1.93 -1.66 10.07
C CYS A 81 -2.43 -0.35 9.43
N GLY A 82 -3.61 -0.39 8.79
CA GLY A 82 -4.22 0.80 8.19
C GLY A 82 -4.38 1.96 9.19
N GLY A 83 -4.78 1.68 10.44
CA GLY A 83 -4.88 2.70 11.48
C GLY A 83 -3.54 3.34 11.86
N GLU A 84 -2.44 2.58 11.84
CA GLU A 84 -1.08 3.11 12.04
C GLU A 84 -0.68 4.01 10.87
N PHE A 85 -0.91 3.60 9.63
CA PHE A 85 -0.62 4.45 8.47
C PHE A 85 -1.40 5.76 8.52
N VAL A 86 -2.69 5.71 8.84
CA VAL A 86 -3.51 6.92 9.00
C VAL A 86 -2.92 7.83 10.08
N SER A 87 -2.55 7.27 11.23
CA SER A 87 -1.94 8.03 12.34
C SER A 87 -0.58 8.65 11.95
N LEU A 88 0.22 7.93 11.18
CA LEU A 88 1.53 8.38 10.69
C LEU A 88 1.37 9.51 9.67
N LEU A 89 0.49 9.36 8.68
CA LEU A 89 0.26 10.33 7.61
C LEU A 89 -0.39 11.63 8.09
N LEU A 90 -1.27 11.54 9.10
CA LEU A 90 -1.88 12.72 9.72
C LEU A 90 -0.99 13.37 10.79
N GLY A 91 0.07 12.69 11.22
CA GLY A 91 0.95 13.10 12.31
C GLY A 91 2.39 13.28 11.86
N LEU A 92 3.23 12.26 12.11
CA LEU A 92 4.69 12.32 11.92
C LEU A 92 5.10 12.62 10.46
N TYR A 93 4.29 12.20 9.50
CA TYR A 93 4.50 12.38 8.06
C TYR A 93 3.48 13.34 7.44
N ALA A 94 2.91 14.24 8.25
CA ALA A 94 2.09 15.33 7.73
C ALA A 94 2.93 16.21 6.78
N GLY A 95 2.56 16.23 5.50
CA GLY A 95 3.26 16.99 4.46
C GLY A 95 3.83 16.16 3.32
N ILE A 96 3.80 14.82 3.42
CA ILE A 96 4.09 14.00 2.23
C ILE A 96 2.96 14.14 1.20
N ASP A 97 3.31 14.09 -0.08
CA ASP A 97 2.36 14.23 -1.18
C ASP A 97 1.58 12.94 -1.43
N GLY A 98 2.22 11.79 -1.19
CA GLY A 98 1.57 10.51 -1.43
C GLY A 98 2.38 9.29 -1.03
N VAL A 99 1.91 8.15 -1.52
CA VAL A 99 2.56 6.86 -1.35
C VAL A 99 2.87 6.24 -2.70
N LEU A 100 3.94 5.46 -2.76
CA LEU A 100 4.22 4.57 -3.89
C LEU A 100 3.91 3.15 -3.45
N ILE A 101 3.02 2.46 -4.16
CA ILE A 101 2.68 1.07 -3.89
C ILE A 101 3.66 0.12 -4.60
N ASP A 102 4.32 -0.75 -3.86
CA ASP A 102 5.30 -1.73 -4.38
C ASP A 102 6.28 -1.11 -5.40
N PRO A 103 7.00 -0.03 -5.04
CA PRO A 103 8.00 0.53 -5.94
C PRO A 103 9.13 -0.48 -6.15
N VAL A 104 9.74 -0.44 -7.34
CA VAL A 104 10.95 -1.21 -7.67
C VAL A 104 12.10 -0.24 -7.89
N HIS A 105 13.31 -0.66 -7.51
CA HIS A 105 14.51 0.11 -7.81
C HIS A 105 14.82 0.03 -9.31
N GLY A 106 14.65 1.15 -10.02
CA GLY A 106 14.91 1.21 -11.45
C GLY A 106 14.03 2.22 -12.18
N ASN A 107 14.54 3.44 -12.29
CA ASN A 107 14.18 4.52 -13.23
C ASN A 107 12.68 4.80 -13.47
N PRO A 108 12.07 5.84 -12.84
CA PRO A 108 11.03 6.57 -13.54
C PRO A 108 11.68 7.24 -14.76
N VAL A 109 11.41 6.66 -15.93
CA VAL A 109 11.69 7.31 -17.22
C VAL A 109 11.12 8.73 -17.14
N ASP A 110 11.95 9.69 -17.55
CA ASP A 110 11.78 11.13 -17.32
C ASP A 110 10.34 11.63 -17.44
N GLY A 111 9.82 12.31 -16.40
CA GLY A 111 8.48 12.91 -16.38
C GLY A 111 7.30 11.96 -16.14
N TYR A 112 7.53 10.67 -15.87
CA TYR A 112 6.47 9.71 -15.58
C TYR A 112 6.15 9.63 -14.08
N VAL A 113 4.94 10.01 -13.69
CA VAL A 113 4.38 9.66 -12.37
C VAL A 113 4.21 8.14 -12.36
N PRO A 114 4.85 7.38 -11.45
CA PRO A 114 4.69 5.93 -11.41
C PRO A 114 3.20 5.56 -11.32
N GLU A 115 2.73 4.56 -12.08
CA GLU A 115 1.32 4.11 -12.03
C GLU A 115 0.89 3.72 -10.60
N ASN A 116 1.87 3.43 -9.75
CA ASN A 116 1.70 3.05 -8.38
C ASN A 116 1.68 4.24 -7.40
N PHE A 117 1.75 5.48 -7.89
CA PHE A 117 1.58 6.67 -7.07
C PHE A 117 0.12 6.86 -6.67
N MET A 118 -0.09 7.08 -5.37
CA MET A 118 -1.38 7.39 -4.82
C MET A 118 -1.25 8.58 -3.87
N HIS A 119 -1.96 9.66 -4.16
CA HIS A 119 -2.02 10.81 -3.26
C HIS A 119 -2.48 10.40 -1.86
N TRP A 120 -1.90 10.98 -0.81
CA TRP A 120 -2.05 10.49 0.57
C TRP A 120 -3.51 10.44 1.04
N LYS A 121 -4.36 11.39 0.61
CA LYS A 121 -5.80 11.39 0.93
C LYS A 121 -6.54 10.18 0.35
N SER A 122 -6.21 9.83 -0.89
CA SER A 122 -6.80 8.66 -1.57
C SER A 122 -6.34 7.38 -0.89
N PHE A 123 -5.09 7.33 -0.46
CA PHE A 123 -4.56 6.20 0.30
C PHE A 123 -5.22 6.05 1.68
N VAL A 124 -5.43 7.14 2.41
CA VAL A 124 -6.18 7.14 3.68
C VAL A 124 -7.61 6.66 3.47
N GLY A 125 -8.33 7.16 2.46
CA GLY A 125 -9.68 6.69 2.14
C GLY A 125 -9.70 5.20 1.81
N HIS A 126 -8.74 4.72 1.01
CA HIS A 126 -8.58 3.30 0.70
C HIS A 126 -8.34 2.45 1.95
N LEU A 127 -7.51 2.92 2.90
CA LEU A 127 -7.24 2.22 4.16
C LEU A 127 -8.45 2.18 5.10
N LEU A 128 -9.28 3.23 5.08
CA LEU A 128 -10.48 3.33 5.89
C LEU A 128 -11.68 2.59 5.28
N GLY A 129 -11.52 2.05 4.08
CA GLY A 129 -12.59 1.32 3.39
C GLY A 129 -13.65 2.23 2.80
N ASP A 130 -13.29 3.47 2.43
CA ASP A 130 -14.16 4.28 1.58
C ASP A 130 -14.44 3.48 0.31
N GLY A 131 -15.66 2.96 0.20
CA GLY A 131 -16.08 1.96 -0.78
C GLY A 131 -16.16 2.48 -2.22
N GLN A 132 -15.11 3.13 -2.74
CA GLN A 132 -15.00 3.48 -4.15
C GLN A 132 -13.59 3.29 -4.69
N GLY A 133 -13.45 2.25 -5.51
CA GLY A 133 -12.26 1.98 -6.30
C GLY A 133 -12.40 0.76 -7.20
N ALA A 134 -13.60 0.49 -7.73
CA ALA A 134 -13.66 -0.33 -8.94
C ALA A 134 -12.89 0.45 -10.03
N PRO A 135 -11.95 -0.17 -10.76
CA PRO A 135 -11.32 0.50 -11.89
C PRO A 135 -12.44 0.95 -12.82
N VAL A 136 -12.46 2.25 -13.14
CA VAL A 136 -13.38 2.80 -14.14
C VAL A 136 -13.10 2.03 -15.41
N ARG A 137 -13.97 1.07 -15.74
CA ARG A 137 -13.90 0.40 -17.05
C ARG A 137 -14.03 1.51 -18.09
N PRO A 138 -13.11 1.60 -19.07
CA PRO A 138 -13.29 2.52 -20.17
C PRO A 138 -14.65 2.22 -20.80
N VAL A 139 -15.50 3.24 -20.89
CA VAL A 139 -16.73 3.15 -21.68
C VAL A 139 -16.26 2.91 -23.12
N PRO A 140 -16.66 1.80 -23.77
CA PRO A 140 -16.36 1.64 -25.19
C PRO A 140 -17.15 2.71 -25.97
N HIS A 141 -16.46 3.79 -26.33
CA HIS A 141 -16.92 4.69 -27.36
C HIS A 141 -16.76 3.99 -28.70
N GLY A 142 -17.83 3.37 -29.18
CA GLY A 142 -17.85 2.81 -30.52
C GLY A 142 -18.82 1.65 -30.70
N ALA A 143 -20.11 1.93 -30.69
CA ALA A 143 -21.06 1.15 -31.49
C ALA A 143 -22.08 2.15 -32.05
N THR A 144 -21.65 2.83 -33.11
CA THR A 144 -22.50 3.59 -34.02
C THR A 144 -23.72 2.74 -34.37
N LEU A 145 -24.90 3.25 -34.02
CA LEU A 145 -26.16 2.76 -34.55
C LEU A 145 -26.14 2.97 -36.06
N ALA A 146 -25.98 1.88 -36.82
CA ALA A 146 -26.26 1.87 -38.23
C ALA A 146 -27.77 2.12 -38.40
N GLY A 147 -28.11 3.31 -38.87
CA GLY A 147 -29.43 3.61 -39.39
C GLY A 147 -29.57 2.98 -40.77
N ASP A 148 -30.55 2.11 -40.92
CA ASP A 148 -31.13 1.70 -42.19
C ASP A 148 -32.09 2.81 -42.66
N PRO A 149 -32.08 3.15 -43.96
CA PRO A 149 -33.34 3.24 -44.69
C PRO A 149 -33.41 2.33 -45.93
#